data_AF-A0A401FVH1-F1
#
_entry.id   AF-A0A401FVH1-F1
#
_cell.length_a   1.000
_cell.length_b   1.000
_cell.length_c   1.000
_cell.angle_alpha   90.00
_cell.angle_beta   90.00
_cell.angle_gamma   90.00
#
_symmetry.space_group_name_H-M   'P 1'
#
loop_
_entity.id
_entity.type
_entity.pdbx_description
1 polymer ?
#
loop_
_entity_poly.entity_id
_entity_poly.type
_entity_poly.pdbx_seq_one_letter_code
_entity_poly.pdbx_strand_id
1 'polypeptide(L)'
;MNPLDAPPSHLDVPKGEQEDFYSDDDLFKIQSWGADLSFRELISRYDEDELVKPELQRHYVWDKSEASRFIDSILLGLPVPSIFLAKTNNEKLLIIDGYQRLMTVRDYVKGIFSKNKKVFKLSRTEKIHKRWRGKPFAELKEEEQRRIRNTTIHAIIFMQRSPAKGDTSLFQVFERINSSGRTLLAQEIRNCVYQGPLNTLLLELNNYPIWRKMFGKNIRDDRMRDVEYILRFFALSSDEMLYSNVFPSRISLKKYLNQFMDDFNEDEFIDDFRDNFLKSIGIAYECLGNSAFHNLSTSNPDQLIERFSPTLFDSVLIAFFLAIRNKAPITNNVECQKRKLTLLKNPEFQNLLAKETMRTSNIRRRIAMAYDAFFGE
;
A
#
# COMPACT_ATOMS: atom_id res chain seq x y z
N MET A 1 -13.16 2.52 -16.04
CA MET A 1 -11.90 2.38 -15.27
C MET A 1 -11.30 3.75 -15.06
N ASN A 2 -10.90 4.08 -13.83
CA ASN A 2 -10.21 5.33 -13.53
C ASN A 2 -8.79 5.25 -14.17
N PRO A 3 -8.29 6.27 -14.90
CA PRO A 3 -6.97 6.22 -15.56
C PRO A 3 -5.80 5.90 -14.61
N LEU A 4 -6.01 6.11 -13.30
CA LEU A 4 -5.06 5.86 -12.23
C LEU A 4 -5.02 4.40 -11.73
N ASP A 5 -5.91 3.54 -12.22
CA ASP A 5 -5.94 2.11 -11.93
C ASP A 5 -5.23 1.28 -13.01
N ALA A 6 -4.84 1.91 -14.14
CA ALA A 6 -3.97 1.28 -15.11
C ALA A 6 -2.57 1.05 -14.51
N PRO A 7 -1.96 -0.11 -14.75
CA PRO A 7 -0.60 -0.36 -14.32
C PRO A 7 0.36 0.66 -14.97
N PRO A 8 1.30 1.25 -14.22
CA PRO A 8 2.20 2.24 -14.77
C PRO A 8 3.08 1.66 -15.88
N SER A 9 3.46 2.48 -16.85
CA SER A 9 4.29 2.07 -17.99
C SER A 9 5.69 1.53 -17.63
N HIS A 10 6.15 1.72 -16.39
CA HIS A 10 7.44 1.28 -15.86
C HIS A 10 7.35 -0.02 -15.02
N LEU A 11 6.15 -0.60 -14.88
CA LEU A 11 5.91 -1.82 -14.10
C LEU A 11 5.26 -2.89 -14.97
N ASP A 12 5.81 -4.09 -14.93
CA ASP A 12 5.14 -5.27 -15.46
C ASP A 12 4.11 -5.77 -14.44
N VAL A 13 2.94 -6.20 -14.91
CA VAL A 13 1.91 -6.75 -14.03
C VAL A 13 1.57 -8.18 -14.44
N PRO A 14 1.99 -9.19 -13.65
CA PRO A 14 1.66 -10.57 -13.90
C PRO A 14 0.15 -10.79 -13.90
N LYS A 15 -0.39 -11.50 -14.90
CA LYS A 15 -1.84 -11.75 -15.02
C LYS A 15 -2.43 -12.41 -13.77
N GLY A 16 -1.70 -13.35 -13.16
CA GLY A 16 -2.16 -14.06 -11.97
C GLY A 16 -2.35 -13.18 -10.72
N GLU A 17 -1.74 -12.00 -10.68
CA GLU A 17 -1.91 -11.05 -9.56
C GLU A 17 -3.15 -10.16 -9.74
N GLN A 18 -3.61 -9.95 -10.97
CA GLN A 18 -4.82 -9.15 -11.27
C GLN A 18 -6.11 -9.90 -10.93
N GLU A 19 -6.07 -11.24 -10.97
CA GLU A 19 -7.20 -12.13 -10.74
C GLU A 19 -7.19 -12.74 -9.32
N ASP A 20 -6.29 -12.30 -8.43
CA ASP A 20 -6.17 -12.78 -7.06
C ASP A 20 -7.30 -12.23 -6.17
N PHE A 21 -8.46 -12.90 -6.27
CA PHE A 21 -9.58 -12.74 -5.35
C PHE A 21 -9.63 -13.93 -4.38
N TYR A 22 -9.75 -13.63 -3.09
CA TYR A 22 -9.96 -14.64 -2.07
C TYR A 22 -11.13 -14.22 -1.18
N SER A 23 -11.94 -15.19 -0.78
CA SER A 23 -12.90 -15.06 0.32
C SER A 23 -12.26 -15.73 1.52
N ASP A 24 -12.20 -15.03 2.65
CA ASP A 24 -11.91 -15.71 3.91
C ASP A 24 -13.22 -16.28 4.44
N ASP A 25 -13.25 -17.59 4.62
CA ASP A 25 -14.40 -18.31 5.17
C ASP A 25 -14.45 -18.24 6.70
N ASP A 26 -13.46 -17.57 7.30
CA ASP A 26 -13.43 -17.30 8.74
C ASP A 26 -14.65 -16.49 9.17
N LEU A 27 -15.37 -17.00 10.17
CA LEU A 27 -16.50 -16.33 10.79
C LEU A 27 -16.00 -15.16 11.66
N PHE A 28 -15.72 -14.03 11.02
CA PHE A 28 -15.31 -12.82 11.73
C PHE A 28 -16.43 -12.33 12.66
N LYS A 29 -16.08 -12.05 13.92
CA LYS A 29 -16.96 -11.31 14.82
C LYS A 29 -16.61 -9.83 14.73
N ILE A 30 -17.16 -9.18 13.71
CA ILE A 30 -17.12 -7.72 13.58
C ILE A 30 -18.30 -7.15 14.36
N GLN A 31 -18.01 -6.30 15.34
CA GLN A 31 -19.03 -5.46 15.93
C GLN A 31 -19.03 -4.13 15.18
N SER A 32 -20.21 -3.71 14.71
CA SER A 32 -20.41 -2.38 14.15
C SER A 32 -21.50 -1.64 14.91
N TRP A 33 -21.35 -0.32 15.01
CA TRP A 33 -22.37 0.56 15.55
C TRP A 33 -22.30 1.93 14.88
N GLY A 34 -23.43 2.64 14.90
CA GLY A 34 -23.51 4.01 14.42
C GLY A 34 -23.28 5.02 15.55
N ALA A 35 -22.65 6.15 15.23
CA ALA A 35 -22.54 7.31 16.10
C ALA A 35 -22.66 8.59 15.27
N ASP A 36 -23.51 9.53 15.70
CA ASP A 36 -23.60 10.84 15.05
C ASP A 36 -22.60 11.79 15.70
N LEU A 37 -21.51 12.10 14.98
CA LEU A 37 -20.42 12.92 15.49
C LEU A 37 -20.50 14.31 14.84
N SER A 38 -20.41 15.37 15.64
CA SER A 38 -20.31 16.73 15.10
C SER A 38 -18.94 16.97 14.46
N PHE A 39 -18.86 17.85 13.47
CA PHE A 39 -17.55 18.24 12.93
C PHE A 39 -16.64 18.86 14.00
N ARG A 40 -17.19 19.57 14.99
CA ARG A 40 -16.41 20.05 16.14
C ARG A 40 -15.72 18.91 16.88
N GLU A 41 -16.47 17.87 17.21
CA GLU A 41 -15.96 16.68 17.90
C GLU A 41 -14.89 15.98 17.07
N LEU A 42 -15.18 15.71 15.78
CA LEU A 42 -14.22 15.05 14.90
C LEU A 42 -12.92 15.85 14.71
N ILE A 43 -13.02 17.18 14.66
CA ILE A 43 -11.86 18.06 14.58
C ILE A 43 -11.03 17.97 15.87
N SER A 44 -11.68 18.02 17.05
CA SER A 44 -11.00 17.91 18.34
C SER A 44 -10.25 16.58 18.45
N ARG A 45 -10.95 15.47 18.22
CA ARG A 45 -10.36 14.12 18.24
C ARG A 45 -9.20 13.97 17.27
N TYR A 46 -9.30 14.57 16.09
CA TYR A 46 -8.22 14.53 15.11
C TYR A 46 -7.00 15.36 15.55
N ASP A 47 -7.24 16.52 16.17
CA ASP A 47 -6.17 17.37 16.70
C ASP A 47 -5.51 16.82 17.97
N GLU A 48 -6.22 15.96 18.70
CA GLU A 48 -5.78 15.27 19.92
C GLU A 48 -5.20 13.86 19.65
N ASP A 49 -4.96 13.51 18.38
CA ASP A 49 -4.44 12.20 17.94
C ASP A 49 -5.28 10.98 18.38
N GLU A 50 -6.57 11.18 18.67
CA GLU A 50 -7.55 10.11 18.95
C GLU A 50 -8.19 9.58 17.66
N LEU A 51 -8.40 10.47 16.67
CA LEU A 51 -8.89 10.15 15.35
C LEU A 51 -7.72 10.19 14.36
N VAL A 52 -7.17 9.02 14.09
CA VAL A 52 -5.92 8.87 13.35
C VAL A 52 -6.22 8.62 11.87
N LYS A 53 -5.53 9.37 11.03
CA LYS A 53 -5.44 9.04 9.62
C LYS A 53 -4.44 7.89 9.46
N PRO A 54 -4.75 6.82 8.72
CA PRO A 54 -3.74 5.83 8.37
C PRO A 54 -2.52 6.49 7.73
N GLU A 55 -1.31 6.09 8.13
CA GLU A 55 -0.06 6.80 7.80
C GLU A 55 0.10 7.15 6.31
N LEU A 56 -0.45 6.32 5.42
CA LEU A 56 -0.35 6.50 3.97
C LEU A 56 -1.68 6.62 3.22
N GLN A 57 -2.80 6.86 3.91
CA GLN A 57 -3.96 7.41 3.19
C GLN A 57 -3.51 8.72 2.53
N ARG A 58 -3.90 8.99 1.27
CA ARG A 58 -3.32 10.08 0.47
C ARG A 58 -3.27 11.41 1.21
N HIS A 59 -2.29 12.26 0.89
CA HIS A 59 -2.41 13.68 1.19
C HIS A 59 -3.79 14.18 0.77
N TYR A 60 -4.27 15.25 1.41
CA TYR A 60 -5.54 15.85 1.03
C TYR A 60 -5.57 16.14 -0.48
N VAL A 61 -6.43 15.45 -1.25
CA VAL A 61 -6.40 15.46 -2.72
C VAL A 61 -7.43 16.40 -3.31
N TRP A 62 -8.54 16.65 -2.60
CA TRP A 62 -9.60 17.53 -3.10
C TRP A 62 -9.03 18.88 -3.53
N ASP A 63 -9.41 19.33 -4.71
CA ASP A 63 -9.12 20.68 -5.12
C ASP A 63 -10.00 21.69 -4.37
N LYS A 64 -9.71 22.97 -4.57
CA LYS A 64 -10.46 24.04 -3.91
C LYS A 64 -11.94 24.02 -4.30
N SER A 65 -12.29 23.60 -5.51
CA SER A 65 -13.66 23.57 -6.01
C SER A 65 -14.46 22.46 -5.33
N GLU A 66 -13.91 21.25 -5.24
CA GLU A 66 -14.49 20.10 -4.53
C GLU A 66 -14.68 20.43 -3.04
N ALA A 67 -13.62 20.93 -2.41
CA ALA A 67 -13.63 21.35 -1.01
C ALA A 67 -14.70 22.43 -0.74
N SER A 68 -14.78 23.43 -1.61
CA SER A 68 -15.76 24.51 -1.46
C SER A 68 -17.20 24.01 -1.63
N ARG A 69 -17.44 23.09 -2.56
CA ARG A 69 -18.77 22.50 -2.76
C ARG A 69 -19.24 21.73 -1.53
N PHE A 70 -18.34 21.02 -0.87
CA PHE A 70 -18.67 20.29 0.35
C PHE A 70 -19.07 21.24 1.50
N ILE A 71 -18.32 22.33 1.70
CA ILE A 71 -18.70 23.37 2.69
C ILE A 71 -20.03 24.02 2.33
N ASP A 72 -20.26 24.31 1.04
CA ASP A 72 -21.52 24.87 0.53
C ASP A 72 -22.71 23.92 0.84
N SER A 73 -22.55 22.62 0.65
CA SER A 73 -23.57 21.61 1.02
C SER A 73 -23.92 21.64 2.50
N ILE A 74 -22.91 21.74 3.38
CA ILE A 74 -23.13 21.86 4.84
C ILE A 74 -23.89 23.14 5.17
N LEU A 75 -23.50 24.27 4.57
CA LEU A 75 -24.16 25.56 4.80
C LEU A 75 -25.61 25.56 4.32
N LEU A 76 -25.91 24.90 3.20
CA LEU A 76 -27.25 24.67 2.67
C LEU A 76 -28.08 23.71 3.53
N GLY A 77 -27.47 22.95 4.44
CA GLY A 77 -28.14 21.94 5.24
C GLY A 77 -28.46 20.66 4.48
N LEU A 78 -27.70 20.36 3.42
CA LEU A 78 -27.83 19.12 2.67
C LEU A 78 -27.26 17.93 3.48
N PRO A 79 -27.81 16.72 3.29
CA PRO A 79 -27.30 15.53 3.97
C PRO A 79 -25.83 15.27 3.58
N VAL A 80 -25.01 14.99 4.58
CA VAL A 80 -23.61 14.64 4.42
C VAL A 80 -23.48 13.12 4.43
N PRO A 81 -22.76 12.49 3.48
CA PRO A 81 -22.59 11.05 3.48
C PRO A 81 -21.93 10.55 4.78
N SER A 82 -22.11 9.29 5.13
CA SER A 82 -21.51 8.70 6.34
C SER A 82 -19.98 8.59 6.26
N ILE A 83 -19.31 8.51 7.40
CA ILE A 83 -17.88 8.16 7.50
C ILE A 83 -17.72 6.76 8.07
N PHE A 84 -16.61 6.11 7.74
CA PHE A 84 -16.30 4.77 8.23
C PHE A 84 -15.05 4.87 9.08
N LEU A 85 -15.12 4.38 10.31
CA LEU A 85 -14.04 4.41 11.28
C LEU A 85 -13.76 3.00 11.79
N ALA A 86 -12.48 2.65 12.00
CA ALA A 86 -12.12 1.40 12.68
C ALA A 86 -11.55 1.73 14.06
N LYS A 87 -12.09 1.11 15.10
CA LYS A 87 -11.58 1.25 16.45
C LYS A 87 -10.42 0.27 16.67
N THR A 88 -9.27 0.80 17.06
CA THR A 88 -8.07 0.01 17.34
C THR A 88 -8.06 -0.49 18.79
N ASN A 89 -7.16 -1.43 19.08
CA ASN A 89 -6.97 -1.96 20.44
C ASN A 89 -6.57 -0.89 21.47
N ASN A 90 -5.96 0.22 21.03
CA ASN A 90 -5.58 1.35 21.88
C ASN A 90 -6.70 2.40 21.99
N GLU A 91 -7.95 2.02 21.71
CA GLU A 91 -9.15 2.87 21.75
C GLU A 91 -9.17 4.06 20.76
N LYS A 92 -8.14 4.19 19.91
CA LYS A 92 -8.11 5.18 18.83
C LYS A 92 -9.05 4.79 17.70
N LEU A 93 -9.49 5.78 16.94
CA LEU A 93 -10.31 5.60 15.74
C LEU A 93 -9.46 5.86 14.49
N LEU A 94 -9.25 4.84 13.67
CA LEU A 94 -8.68 4.99 12.34
C LEU A 94 -9.75 5.48 11.37
N ILE A 95 -9.41 6.44 10.52
CA ILE A 95 -10.30 6.92 9.46
C ILE A 95 -10.18 5.98 8.25
N ILE A 96 -11.24 5.23 7.96
CA ILE A 96 -11.32 4.32 6.80
C ILE A 96 -11.75 5.10 5.57
N ASP A 97 -12.84 5.84 5.72
CA ASP A 97 -13.40 6.73 4.69
C ASP A 97 -13.88 8.04 5.33
N GLY A 98 -13.91 9.10 4.53
CA GLY A 98 -14.34 10.44 4.96
C GLY A 98 -13.22 11.39 5.32
N TYR A 99 -11.95 10.98 5.18
CA TYR A 99 -10.79 11.82 5.47
C TYR A 99 -10.83 13.17 4.74
N GLN A 100 -11.15 13.19 3.44
CA GLN A 100 -11.23 14.44 2.67
C GLN A 100 -12.35 15.36 3.20
N ARG A 101 -13.48 14.80 3.65
CA ARG A 101 -14.61 15.56 4.20
C ARG A 101 -14.24 16.19 5.55
N LEU A 102 -13.69 15.38 6.45
CA LEU A 102 -13.20 15.84 7.75
C LEU A 102 -12.16 16.96 7.58
N MET A 103 -11.13 16.71 6.78
CA MET A 103 -10.05 17.66 6.57
C MET A 103 -10.53 18.94 5.90
N THR A 104 -11.49 18.87 4.98
CA THR A 104 -12.08 20.07 4.36
C THR A 104 -12.71 20.98 5.41
N VAL A 105 -13.51 20.41 6.32
CA VAL A 105 -14.18 21.19 7.37
C VAL A 105 -13.16 21.70 8.37
N ARG A 106 -12.21 20.87 8.79
CA ARG A 106 -11.10 21.26 9.66
C ARG A 106 -10.31 22.44 9.09
N ASP A 107 -9.86 22.34 7.84
CA ASP A 107 -9.09 23.37 7.15
C ASP A 107 -9.88 24.67 7.02
N TYR A 108 -11.18 24.57 6.71
CA TYR A 108 -12.02 25.76 6.59
C TYR A 108 -12.23 26.44 7.94
N VAL A 109 -12.55 25.67 8.99
CA VAL A 109 -12.72 26.18 10.37
C VAL A 109 -11.42 26.77 10.91
N LYS A 110 -10.26 26.14 10.67
CA LYS A 110 -8.93 26.67 11.03
C LYS A 110 -8.45 27.79 10.12
N GLY A 111 -9.13 28.02 8.99
CA GLY A 111 -8.84 29.09 8.03
C GLY A 111 -7.66 28.84 7.10
N ILE A 112 -6.94 27.72 7.20
CA ILE A 112 -5.76 27.40 6.39
C ILE A 112 -6.04 26.14 5.55
N PHE A 113 -5.87 26.22 4.24
CA PHE A 113 -6.08 25.10 3.34
C PHE A 113 -4.84 24.20 3.28
N SER A 114 -4.95 22.94 3.69
CA SER A 114 -3.83 22.02 3.85
C SER A 114 -3.07 21.77 2.55
N LYS A 115 -3.73 21.87 1.39
CA LYS A 115 -3.14 21.63 0.06
C LYS A 115 -2.09 22.66 -0.35
N ASN A 116 -2.26 23.94 0.03
CA ASN A 116 -1.37 25.01 -0.40
C ASN A 116 -0.93 25.98 0.73
N LYS A 117 -1.35 25.71 1.97
CA LYS A 117 -1.05 26.49 3.17
C LYS A 117 -1.48 27.97 3.08
N LYS A 118 -2.45 28.29 2.23
CA LYS A 118 -3.05 29.63 2.10
C LYS A 118 -4.39 29.72 2.83
N VAL A 119 -4.87 30.94 3.03
CA VAL A 119 -6.20 31.19 3.60
C VAL A 119 -7.27 30.45 2.79
N PHE A 120 -8.06 29.63 3.46
CA PHE A 120 -9.13 28.88 2.83
C PHE A 120 -10.37 29.77 2.63
N LYS A 121 -10.46 30.36 1.44
CA LYS A 121 -11.66 31.06 0.96
C LYS A 121 -12.48 30.14 0.07
N LEU A 122 -13.81 30.17 0.14
CA LEU A 122 -14.64 29.41 -0.79
C LEU A 122 -14.42 29.85 -2.24
N SER A 123 -14.59 28.92 -3.18
CA SER A 123 -14.43 29.19 -4.61
C SER A 123 -15.38 30.31 -5.08
N ARG A 124 -14.93 31.10 -6.06
CA ARG A 124 -15.72 32.19 -6.65
C ARG A 124 -16.58 31.73 -7.85
N THR A 125 -16.78 30.43 -8.01
CA THR A 125 -17.54 29.86 -9.12
C THR A 125 -19.03 29.92 -8.89
N GLU A 126 -19.82 29.85 -9.96
CA GLU A 126 -21.29 29.77 -9.88
C GLU A 126 -21.80 28.50 -9.17
N LYS A 127 -20.94 27.50 -9.01
CA LYS A 127 -21.21 26.24 -8.30
C LYS A 127 -21.38 26.39 -6.78
N ILE A 128 -20.99 27.53 -6.22
CA ILE A 128 -21.11 27.86 -4.79
C ILE A 128 -22.23 28.89 -4.63
N HIS A 129 -23.00 28.84 -3.55
CA HIS A 129 -24.07 29.79 -3.34
C HIS A 129 -23.55 31.23 -3.18
N LYS A 130 -24.22 32.21 -3.84
CA LYS A 130 -23.78 33.62 -3.95
C LYS A 130 -23.43 34.26 -2.60
N ARG A 131 -24.12 33.87 -1.52
CA ARG A 131 -23.93 34.37 -0.15
C ARG A 131 -22.52 34.10 0.42
N TRP A 132 -21.86 33.02 0.00
CA TRP A 132 -20.61 32.55 0.60
C TRP A 132 -19.41 32.51 -0.36
N ARG A 133 -19.61 32.79 -1.65
CA ARG A 133 -18.53 32.85 -2.66
C ARG A 133 -17.38 33.73 -2.19
N GLY A 134 -16.16 33.20 -2.24
CA GLY A 134 -14.95 33.94 -1.90
C GLY A 134 -14.75 34.24 -0.41
N LYS A 135 -15.67 33.85 0.48
CA LYS A 135 -15.55 34.10 1.91
C LYS A 135 -14.69 33.02 2.59
N PRO A 136 -13.76 33.40 3.49
CA PRO A 136 -13.21 32.50 4.50
C PRO A 136 -14.20 32.30 5.65
N PHE A 137 -13.93 31.32 6.50
CA PHE A 137 -14.74 31.00 7.67
C PHE A 137 -14.97 32.21 8.60
N ALA A 138 -13.95 33.03 8.83
CA ALA A 138 -14.03 34.22 9.68
C ALA A 138 -14.96 35.32 9.14
N GLU A 139 -15.30 35.32 7.85
CA GLU A 139 -16.23 36.29 7.24
C GLU A 139 -17.68 35.76 7.18
N LEU A 140 -17.92 34.56 7.72
CA LEU A 140 -19.27 34.00 7.86
C LEU A 140 -19.97 34.58 9.09
N LYS A 141 -21.30 34.65 9.04
CA LYS A 141 -22.11 35.00 10.22
C LYS A 141 -21.90 33.95 11.31
N GLU A 142 -22.02 34.37 12.56
CA GLU A 142 -21.88 33.48 13.73
C GLU A 142 -22.80 32.24 13.67
N GLU A 143 -24.02 32.40 13.16
CA GLU A 143 -24.96 31.29 12.95
C GLU A 143 -24.46 30.26 11.93
N GLU A 144 -23.80 30.72 10.86
CA GLU A 144 -23.25 29.88 9.80
C GLU A 144 -22.00 29.15 10.28
N GLN A 145 -21.15 29.84 11.04
CA GLN A 145 -20.00 29.23 11.71
C GLN A 145 -20.44 28.14 12.68
N ARG A 146 -21.47 28.42 13.51
CA ARG A 146 -22.08 27.42 14.40
C ARG A 146 -22.66 26.25 13.62
N ARG A 147 -23.37 26.52 12.52
CA ARG A 147 -23.91 25.46 11.64
C ARG A 147 -22.81 24.51 11.18
N ILE A 148 -21.73 25.01 10.59
CA ILE A 148 -20.62 24.16 10.11
C ILE A 148 -20.04 23.30 11.24
N ARG A 149 -19.75 23.89 12.41
CA ARG A 149 -19.17 23.15 13.54
C ARG A 149 -20.12 22.09 14.11
N ASN A 150 -21.41 22.38 14.14
CA ASN A 150 -22.41 21.56 14.82
C ASN A 150 -23.11 20.56 13.90
N THR A 151 -22.96 20.67 12.57
CA THR A 151 -23.43 19.66 11.64
C THR A 151 -22.82 18.31 12.03
N THR A 152 -23.70 17.32 12.21
CA THR A 152 -23.32 15.94 12.49
C THR A 152 -23.12 15.17 11.21
N ILE A 153 -22.23 14.19 11.27
CA ILE A 153 -22.00 13.20 10.23
C ILE A 153 -22.18 11.82 10.87
N HIS A 154 -22.90 10.95 10.19
CA HIS A 154 -23.11 9.60 10.67
C HIS A 154 -21.82 8.80 10.53
N ALA A 155 -21.24 8.36 11.64
CA ALA A 155 -20.06 7.52 11.67
C ALA A 155 -20.46 6.06 11.88
N ILE A 156 -20.03 5.18 10.99
CA ILE A 156 -20.14 3.74 11.16
C ILE A 156 -18.80 3.27 11.69
N ILE A 157 -18.79 2.79 12.93
CA ILE A 157 -17.57 2.37 13.63
C ILE A 157 -17.51 0.85 13.66
N PHE A 158 -16.37 0.28 13.27
CA PHE A 158 -16.10 -1.15 13.27
C PHE A 158 -15.05 -1.49 14.33
N MET A 159 -15.23 -2.62 14.99
CA MET A 159 -14.23 -3.21 15.86
C MET A 159 -14.19 -4.71 15.60
N GLN A 160 -12.99 -5.24 15.41
CA GLN A 160 -12.77 -6.67 15.41
C GLN A 160 -12.76 -7.18 16.85
N ARG A 161 -13.67 -8.12 17.18
CA ARG A 161 -13.71 -8.76 18.51
C ARG A 161 -12.94 -10.07 18.56
N SER A 162 -12.83 -10.76 17.42
CA SER A 162 -12.13 -12.04 17.29
C SER A 162 -11.81 -12.32 15.81
N PRO A 163 -10.64 -12.93 15.51
CA PRO A 163 -9.55 -13.26 16.44
C PRO A 163 -8.87 -12.00 17.01
N ALA A 164 -8.21 -12.13 18.17
CA ALA A 164 -7.51 -11.01 18.83
C ALA A 164 -6.17 -10.66 18.15
N LYS A 165 -5.60 -11.62 17.42
CA LYS A 165 -4.52 -11.45 16.44
C LYS A 165 -5.12 -11.67 15.05
N GLY A 166 -4.68 -10.94 14.03
CA GLY A 166 -5.20 -11.12 12.68
C GLY A 166 -6.19 -10.04 12.26
N ASP A 167 -5.78 -8.82 11.91
CA ASP A 167 -6.71 -7.75 11.48
C ASP A 167 -7.34 -7.98 10.07
N THR A 168 -7.37 -9.23 9.62
CA THR A 168 -7.92 -9.70 8.34
C THR A 168 -9.38 -9.29 8.11
N SER A 169 -10.18 -9.17 9.18
CA SER A 169 -11.58 -8.73 9.08
C SER A 169 -11.70 -7.25 8.69
N LEU A 170 -10.84 -6.40 9.26
CA LEU A 170 -10.77 -4.98 8.90
C LEU A 170 -10.31 -4.85 7.45
N PHE A 171 -9.32 -5.63 7.02
CA PHE A 171 -8.87 -5.65 5.63
C PHE A 171 -10.03 -5.92 4.65
N GLN A 172 -10.87 -6.93 4.90
CA GLN A 172 -12.02 -7.22 4.05
C GLN A 172 -13.09 -6.12 4.07
N VAL A 173 -13.34 -5.53 5.25
CA VAL A 173 -14.28 -4.41 5.39
C VAL A 173 -13.81 -3.22 4.54
N PHE A 174 -12.51 -2.90 4.59
CA PHE A 174 -11.91 -1.89 3.72
C PHE A 174 -12.07 -2.23 2.25
N GLU A 175 -11.76 -3.46 1.82
CA GLU A 175 -11.85 -3.85 0.41
C GLU A 175 -13.28 -3.69 -0.13
N ARG A 176 -14.29 -4.08 0.65
CA ARG A 176 -15.71 -4.01 0.25
C ARG A 176 -16.25 -2.57 0.25
N ILE A 177 -15.96 -1.77 1.27
CA ILE A 177 -16.46 -0.39 1.38
C ILE A 177 -15.79 0.53 0.34
N ASN A 178 -14.52 0.29 -0.01
CA ASN A 178 -13.78 1.09 -0.99
C ASN A 178 -14.25 0.88 -2.46
N SER A 179 -15.35 0.17 -2.68
CA SER A 179 -15.92 -0.10 -4.01
C SER A 179 -16.66 1.10 -4.63
N SER A 180 -17.05 2.10 -3.85
CA SER A 180 -17.85 3.25 -4.33
C SER A 180 -17.02 4.46 -4.80
N GLY A 181 -15.68 4.37 -4.77
CA GLY A 181 -14.75 5.46 -5.07
C GLY A 181 -13.46 4.97 -5.76
N ARG A 182 -12.33 5.69 -5.60
CA ARG A 182 -11.01 5.20 -6.07
C ARG A 182 -10.50 4.15 -5.09
N THR A 183 -10.67 2.88 -5.46
CA THR A 183 -10.33 1.70 -4.65
C THR A 183 -8.86 1.74 -4.20
N LEU A 184 -8.64 1.55 -2.90
CA LEU A 184 -7.31 1.32 -2.34
C LEU A 184 -6.78 -0.04 -2.84
N LEU A 185 -5.49 -0.13 -3.17
CA LEU A 185 -4.82 -1.41 -3.42
C LEU A 185 -4.64 -2.19 -2.11
N ALA A 186 -4.38 -3.49 -2.24
CA ALA A 186 -4.15 -4.37 -1.10
C ALA A 186 -3.08 -3.82 -0.15
N GLN A 187 -1.91 -3.40 -0.65
CA GLN A 187 -0.88 -2.82 0.20
C GLN A 187 -1.29 -1.48 0.84
N GLU A 188 -2.07 -0.64 0.16
CA GLU A 188 -2.63 0.59 0.75
C GLU A 188 -3.52 0.23 1.96
N ILE A 189 -4.30 -0.86 1.87
CA ILE A 189 -5.11 -1.37 2.99
C ILE A 189 -4.23 -1.97 4.08
N ARG A 190 -3.21 -2.80 3.74
CA ARG A 190 -2.30 -3.40 4.73
C ARG A 190 -1.62 -2.35 5.59
N ASN A 191 -1.13 -1.28 4.98
CA ASN A 191 -0.52 -0.17 5.70
C ASN A 191 -1.49 0.52 6.67
N CYS A 192 -2.80 0.46 6.42
CA CYS A 192 -3.79 1.05 7.32
C CYS A 192 -4.10 0.12 8.50
N VAL A 193 -4.22 -1.16 8.19
CA VAL A 193 -4.76 -2.19 9.07
C VAL A 193 -3.66 -2.77 9.96
N TYR A 194 -2.55 -3.20 9.39
CA TYR A 194 -1.44 -3.83 10.11
C TYR A 194 -0.40 -2.78 10.55
N GLN A 195 -0.80 -1.83 11.41
CA GLN A 195 0.14 -0.87 12.00
C GLN A 195 1.14 -1.59 12.91
N GLY A 196 2.40 -1.14 12.95
CA GLY A 196 3.38 -1.68 13.87
C GLY A 196 4.81 -1.68 13.34
N PRO A 197 5.72 -2.40 14.01
CA PRO A 197 7.15 -2.42 13.70
C PRO A 197 7.47 -2.89 12.27
N LEU A 198 6.78 -3.94 11.78
CA LEU A 198 7.03 -4.46 10.44
C LEU A 198 6.56 -3.47 9.37
N ASN A 199 5.37 -2.88 9.54
CA ASN A 199 4.90 -1.85 8.61
C ASN A 199 5.86 -0.64 8.58
N THR A 200 6.34 -0.20 9.76
CA THR A 200 7.33 0.86 9.87
C THR A 200 8.62 0.51 9.13
N LEU A 201 9.14 -0.70 9.32
CA LEU A 201 10.32 -1.20 8.61
C LEU A 201 10.13 -1.17 7.09
N LEU A 202 8.98 -1.65 6.58
CA LEU A 202 8.70 -1.64 5.15
C LEU A 202 8.76 -0.22 4.56
N LEU A 203 8.23 0.77 5.28
CA LEU A 203 8.27 2.18 4.86
C LEU A 203 9.67 2.77 4.91
N GLU A 204 10.48 2.38 5.90
CA GLU A 204 11.88 2.77 6.00
C GLU A 204 12.72 2.19 4.85
N LEU A 205 12.63 0.87 4.62
CA LEU A 205 13.32 0.17 3.54
C LEU A 205 12.90 0.71 2.17
N ASN A 206 11.65 1.16 2.03
CA ASN A 206 11.19 1.80 0.81
C ASN A 206 11.97 3.09 0.46
N ASN A 207 12.59 3.75 1.45
CA ASN A 207 13.44 4.93 1.21
C ASN A 207 14.91 4.60 0.94
N TYR A 208 15.29 3.32 1.03
CA TYR A 208 16.67 2.94 0.88
C TYR A 208 17.18 3.28 -0.53
N PRO A 209 18.27 4.06 -0.69
CA PRO A 209 18.69 4.58 -1.99
C PRO A 209 18.95 3.52 -3.05
N ILE A 210 19.53 2.37 -2.68
CA ILE A 210 19.78 1.27 -3.61
C ILE A 210 18.45 0.68 -4.11
N TRP A 211 17.50 0.45 -3.19
CA TRP A 211 16.18 -0.03 -3.55
C TRP A 211 15.45 0.94 -4.52
N ARG A 212 15.51 2.25 -4.27
CA ARG A 212 14.95 3.26 -5.19
C ARG A 212 15.56 3.23 -6.58
N LYS A 213 16.88 3.08 -6.67
CA LYS A 213 17.58 2.95 -7.96
C LYS A 213 17.15 1.70 -8.72
N MET A 214 17.09 0.55 -8.05
CA MET A 214 16.73 -0.73 -8.67
C MET A 214 15.24 -0.88 -8.98
N PHE A 215 14.38 -0.19 -8.22
CA PHE A 215 12.95 -0.09 -8.54
C PHE A 215 12.68 0.82 -9.76
N GLY A 216 13.62 1.71 -10.09
CA GLY A 216 13.53 2.60 -11.26
C GLY A 216 12.85 3.94 -10.98
N LYS A 217 12.57 4.27 -9.72
CA LYS A 217 11.99 5.57 -9.31
C LYS A 217 12.61 6.10 -8.03
N ASN A 218 13.00 7.37 -8.07
CA ASN A 218 13.50 8.09 -6.91
C ASN A 218 12.39 8.57 -5.96
N ILE A 219 11.13 8.55 -6.42
CA ILE A 219 9.93 8.93 -5.66
C ILE A 219 9.11 7.69 -5.34
N ARG A 220 8.46 7.69 -4.17
CA ARG A 220 7.57 6.62 -3.70
C ARG A 220 6.40 6.42 -4.67
N ASP A 221 5.92 5.19 -4.83
CA ASP A 221 4.66 4.93 -5.52
C ASP A 221 3.49 5.31 -4.60
N ASP A 222 2.65 6.25 -5.02
CA ASP A 222 1.43 6.64 -4.31
C ASP A 222 0.44 5.47 -4.09
N ARG A 223 0.61 4.37 -4.85
CA ARG A 223 -0.18 3.13 -4.74
C ARG A 223 0.53 2.04 -3.92
N MET A 224 1.70 2.33 -3.34
CA MET A 224 2.46 1.45 -2.45
C MET A 224 2.89 0.10 -3.03
N ARG A 225 2.96 -0.04 -4.36
CA ARG A 225 3.44 -1.29 -4.99
C ARG A 225 4.88 -1.57 -4.64
N ASP A 226 5.68 -0.52 -4.57
CA ASP A 226 7.06 -0.57 -4.12
C ASP A 226 7.22 -1.13 -2.70
N VAL A 227 6.32 -0.75 -1.79
CA VAL A 227 6.28 -1.32 -0.43
C VAL A 227 5.84 -2.78 -0.46
N GLU A 228 4.87 -3.14 -1.31
CA GLU A 228 4.40 -4.52 -1.45
C GLU A 228 5.52 -5.46 -1.93
N TYR A 229 6.39 -5.02 -2.84
CA TYR A 229 7.52 -5.84 -3.30
C TYR A 229 8.53 -6.12 -2.18
N ILE A 230 8.79 -5.18 -1.28
CA ILE A 230 9.62 -5.46 -0.09
C ILE A 230 8.94 -6.51 0.80
N LEU A 231 7.63 -6.38 1.04
CA LEU A 231 6.88 -7.36 1.82
C LEU A 231 6.87 -8.75 1.15
N ARG A 232 6.76 -8.81 -0.18
CA ARG A 232 6.86 -10.05 -0.96
C ARG A 232 8.21 -10.73 -0.78
N PHE A 233 9.30 -9.97 -0.75
CA PHE A 233 10.62 -10.54 -0.48
C PHE A 233 10.61 -11.32 0.83
N PHE A 234 10.18 -10.71 1.94
CA PHE A 234 10.15 -11.37 3.25
C PHE A 234 9.21 -12.58 3.29
N ALA A 235 7.98 -12.43 2.78
CA ALA A 235 7.00 -13.50 2.81
C ALA A 235 7.43 -14.70 1.95
N LEU A 236 7.87 -14.44 0.72
CA LEU A 236 8.23 -15.50 -0.23
C LEU A 236 9.61 -16.12 0.07
N SER A 237 10.47 -15.46 0.85
CA SER A 237 11.74 -16.03 1.32
C SER A 237 11.62 -16.86 2.60
N SER A 238 10.42 -16.96 3.19
CA SER A 238 10.22 -17.71 4.43
C SER A 238 10.49 -19.21 4.27
N ASP A 239 10.96 -19.85 5.33
CA ASP A 239 11.26 -21.29 5.32
C ASP A 239 10.00 -22.13 5.04
N GLU A 240 8.84 -21.66 5.51
CA GLU A 240 7.56 -22.29 5.22
C GLU A 240 7.26 -22.29 3.71
N MET A 241 7.38 -21.14 3.04
CA MET A 241 7.18 -21.02 1.60
C MET A 241 8.18 -21.89 0.82
N LEU A 242 9.45 -21.89 1.21
CA LEU A 242 10.51 -22.50 0.40
C LEU A 242 10.66 -24.01 0.61
N TYR A 243 10.42 -24.51 1.82
CA TYR A 243 10.80 -25.88 2.19
C TYR A 243 9.67 -26.74 2.77
N SER A 244 8.56 -26.15 3.23
CA SER A 244 7.47 -26.96 3.81
C SER A 244 6.77 -27.81 2.74
N ASN A 245 6.69 -29.12 2.97
CA ASN A 245 5.98 -30.07 2.10
C ASN A 245 4.46 -30.03 2.30
N VAL A 246 3.98 -29.42 3.39
CA VAL A 246 2.54 -29.30 3.72
C VAL A 246 1.98 -27.95 3.24
N PHE A 247 2.82 -27.10 2.65
CA PHE A 247 2.42 -25.79 2.16
C PHE A 247 1.42 -25.91 1.00
N PRO A 248 0.39 -25.04 0.90
CA PRO A 248 -0.60 -25.11 -0.17
C PRO A 248 0.03 -25.13 -1.57
N SER A 249 -0.55 -25.90 -2.50
CA SER A 249 -0.04 -26.01 -3.87
C SER A 249 -0.18 -24.71 -4.68
N ARG A 250 -1.15 -23.88 -4.31
CA ARG A 250 -1.39 -22.54 -4.85
C ARG A 250 -1.74 -21.60 -3.70
N ILE A 251 -1.19 -20.39 -3.75
CA ILE A 251 -1.50 -19.34 -2.78
C ILE A 251 -2.39 -18.26 -3.40
N SER A 252 -3.17 -17.60 -2.54
CA SER A 252 -3.55 -16.21 -2.77
C SER A 252 -2.43 -15.34 -2.20
N LEU A 253 -1.78 -14.55 -3.06
CA LEU A 253 -0.71 -13.66 -2.61
C LEU A 253 -1.26 -12.67 -1.60
N LYS A 254 -2.46 -12.13 -1.85
CA LYS A 254 -3.10 -11.20 -0.93
C LYS A 254 -3.26 -11.77 0.47
N LYS A 255 -3.85 -12.97 0.58
CA LYS A 255 -4.04 -13.66 1.86
C LYS A 255 -2.70 -13.95 2.53
N TYR A 256 -1.74 -14.45 1.76
CA TYR A 256 -0.43 -14.81 2.31
C TYR A 256 0.35 -13.62 2.87
N LEU A 257 0.35 -12.49 2.15
CA LEU A 257 0.99 -11.26 2.65
C LEU A 257 0.26 -10.67 3.86
N ASN A 258 -1.07 -10.81 3.94
CA ASN A 258 -1.83 -10.40 5.13
C ASN A 258 -1.43 -11.24 6.35
N GLN A 259 -1.42 -12.57 6.20
CA GLN A 259 -1.01 -13.50 7.25
C GLN A 259 0.43 -13.23 7.72
N PHE A 260 1.35 -12.96 6.77
CA PHE A 260 2.73 -12.61 7.10
C PHE A 260 2.82 -11.31 7.92
N MET A 261 2.01 -10.30 7.58
CA MET A 261 1.94 -9.07 8.40
C MET A 261 1.42 -9.35 9.80
N ASP A 262 0.47 -10.26 9.97
CA ASP A 262 -0.05 -10.60 11.29
C ASP A 262 0.96 -11.38 12.16
N ASP A 263 1.69 -12.31 11.56
CA ASP A 263 2.57 -13.22 12.29
C ASP A 263 3.90 -12.57 12.69
N PHE A 264 4.39 -11.60 11.90
CA PHE A 264 5.74 -11.05 12.05
C PHE A 264 5.80 -9.55 12.37
N ASN A 265 4.68 -8.93 12.75
CA ASN A 265 4.63 -7.50 13.12
C ASN A 265 4.94 -7.26 14.60
N GLU A 266 6.07 -7.81 15.04
CA GLU A 266 6.61 -7.70 16.40
C GLU A 266 8.09 -7.27 16.33
N ASP A 267 8.58 -6.51 17.32
CA ASP A 267 9.94 -5.91 17.29
C ASP A 267 11.07 -6.94 17.16
N GLU A 268 10.86 -8.17 17.66
CA GLU A 268 11.87 -9.25 17.68
C GLU A 268 12.39 -9.61 16.28
N PHE A 269 11.57 -9.47 15.23
CA PHE A 269 11.93 -9.88 13.87
C PHE A 269 12.60 -8.76 13.05
N ILE A 270 12.52 -7.52 13.51
CA ILE A 270 12.76 -6.32 12.68
C ILE A 270 14.22 -6.17 12.26
N ASP A 271 15.16 -6.41 13.18
CA ASP A 271 16.58 -6.28 12.89
C ASP A 271 17.06 -7.34 11.89
N ASP A 272 16.60 -8.59 12.04
CA ASP A 272 16.92 -9.67 11.09
C ASP A 272 16.36 -9.37 9.70
N PHE A 273 15.09 -8.96 9.61
CA PHE A 273 14.48 -8.57 8.33
C PHE A 273 15.20 -7.39 7.68
N ARG A 274 15.56 -6.37 8.45
CA ARG A 274 16.32 -5.22 7.95
C ARG A 274 17.65 -5.67 7.36
N ASP A 275 18.42 -6.45 8.11
CA ASP A 275 19.72 -6.95 7.70
C ASP A 275 19.63 -7.83 6.46
N ASN A 276 18.66 -8.76 6.43
CA ASN A 276 18.46 -9.67 5.32
C ASN A 276 18.10 -8.93 4.03
N PHE A 277 17.23 -7.92 4.09
CA PHE A 277 16.91 -7.13 2.90
C PHE A 277 18.09 -6.27 2.45
N LEU A 278 18.74 -5.53 3.38
CA LEU A 278 19.82 -4.61 3.04
C LEU A 278 21.06 -5.32 2.46
N LYS A 279 21.44 -6.47 3.03
CA LYS A 279 22.55 -7.28 2.50
C LYS A 279 22.21 -7.87 1.13
N SER A 280 21.01 -8.43 0.98
CA SER A 280 20.59 -9.06 -0.28
C SER A 280 20.49 -8.04 -1.42
N ILE A 281 19.86 -6.89 -1.19
CA ILE A 281 19.71 -5.85 -2.21
C ILE A 281 21.04 -5.17 -2.52
N GLY A 282 21.92 -5.01 -1.52
CA GLY A 282 23.26 -4.45 -1.70
C GLY A 282 24.12 -5.32 -2.62
N ILE A 283 24.20 -6.62 -2.35
CA ILE A 283 24.97 -7.56 -3.17
C ILE A 283 24.34 -7.69 -4.57
N ALA A 284 23.02 -7.79 -4.67
CA ALA A 284 22.34 -7.82 -5.96
C ALA A 284 22.62 -6.57 -6.80
N TYR A 285 22.73 -5.40 -6.16
CA TYR A 285 23.09 -4.15 -6.82
C TYR A 285 24.54 -4.16 -7.34
N GLU A 286 25.49 -4.61 -6.52
CA GLU A 286 26.89 -4.71 -6.93
C GLU A 286 27.08 -5.67 -8.11
N CYS A 287 26.29 -6.75 -8.17
CA CYS A 287 26.36 -7.76 -9.22
C CYS A 287 25.60 -7.38 -10.50
N LEU A 288 24.41 -6.77 -10.39
CA LEU A 288 23.47 -6.62 -11.51
C LEU A 288 23.10 -5.16 -11.83
N GLY A 289 23.46 -4.22 -10.95
CA GLY A 289 23.18 -2.79 -11.09
C GLY A 289 21.69 -2.45 -11.13
N ASN A 290 21.36 -1.29 -11.71
CA ASN A 290 19.99 -0.79 -11.79
C ASN A 290 19.04 -1.71 -12.55
N SER A 291 19.58 -2.51 -13.49
CA SER A 291 18.77 -3.35 -14.37
C SER A 291 18.39 -4.70 -13.76
N ALA A 292 18.78 -4.99 -12.51
CA ALA A 292 18.65 -6.32 -11.90
C ALA A 292 17.28 -6.99 -12.12
N PHE A 293 16.20 -6.21 -12.03
CA PHE A 293 14.82 -6.69 -12.11
C PHE A 293 14.11 -6.37 -13.43
N HIS A 294 14.89 -6.05 -14.48
CA HIS A 294 14.38 -5.83 -15.83
C HIS A 294 14.41 -7.13 -16.65
N ASN A 295 13.30 -7.41 -17.34
CA ASN A 295 13.17 -8.56 -18.25
C ASN A 295 13.56 -8.19 -19.69
N LEU A 296 13.69 -9.19 -20.57
CA LEU A 296 14.00 -9.02 -22.00
C LEU A 296 12.79 -8.49 -22.78
N SER A 297 13.09 -7.76 -23.85
CA SER A 297 12.09 -7.32 -24.81
C SER A 297 11.54 -8.48 -25.62
N THR A 298 10.21 -8.54 -25.74
CA THR A 298 9.53 -9.49 -26.62
C THR A 298 9.85 -9.26 -28.09
N SER A 299 10.23 -8.03 -28.47
CA SER A 299 10.60 -7.66 -29.83
C SER A 299 12.11 -7.78 -30.10
N ASN A 300 12.94 -7.69 -29.07
CA ASN A 300 14.40 -7.81 -29.18
C ASN A 300 14.97 -8.64 -28.01
N PRO A 301 15.25 -9.94 -28.20
CA PRO A 301 15.71 -10.86 -27.16
C PRO A 301 17.09 -10.54 -26.55
N ASP A 302 17.80 -9.54 -27.07
CA ASP A 302 19.10 -9.09 -26.55
C ASP A 302 19.00 -7.76 -25.80
N GLN A 303 17.80 -7.16 -25.71
CA GLN A 303 17.57 -5.88 -25.06
C GLN A 303 16.72 -6.02 -23.81
N LEU A 304 17.18 -5.46 -22.70
CA LEU A 304 16.37 -5.31 -21.48
C LEU A 304 15.34 -4.18 -21.65
N ILE A 305 14.12 -4.41 -21.19
CA ILE A 305 13.12 -3.35 -21.08
C ILE A 305 13.33 -2.64 -19.73
N GLU A 306 13.30 -1.31 -19.72
CA GLU A 306 13.31 -0.50 -18.49
C GLU A 306 11.95 -0.55 -17.77
N ARG A 307 11.54 -1.75 -17.38
CA ARG A 307 10.35 -2.05 -16.58
C ARG A 307 10.73 -2.99 -15.46
N PHE A 308 10.26 -2.65 -14.26
CA PHE A 308 10.42 -3.51 -13.10
C PHE A 308 9.48 -4.72 -13.23
N SER A 309 10.06 -5.92 -13.12
CA SER A 309 9.36 -7.19 -13.22
C SER A 309 9.22 -7.85 -11.84
N PRO A 310 8.00 -7.94 -11.27
CA PRO A 310 7.78 -8.46 -9.92
C PRO A 310 8.23 -9.91 -9.72
N THR A 311 7.91 -10.80 -10.67
CA THR A 311 8.29 -12.22 -10.57
C THR A 311 9.78 -12.42 -10.74
N LEU A 312 10.46 -11.57 -11.52
CA LEU A 312 11.91 -11.57 -11.62
C LEU A 312 12.55 -11.04 -10.34
N PHE A 313 11.99 -9.97 -9.75
CA PHE A 313 12.39 -9.47 -8.44
C PHE A 313 12.31 -10.56 -7.37
N ASP A 314 11.16 -11.24 -7.24
CA ASP A 314 10.99 -12.34 -6.28
C ASP A 314 12.09 -13.40 -6.50
N SER A 315 12.33 -13.81 -7.76
CA SER A 315 13.26 -14.88 -8.09
C SER A 315 14.71 -14.51 -7.78
N VAL A 316 15.14 -13.33 -8.24
CA VAL A 316 16.54 -12.89 -8.16
C VAL A 316 16.89 -12.50 -6.73
N LEU A 317 16.10 -11.64 -6.09
CA LEU A 317 16.48 -11.14 -4.76
C LEU A 317 16.47 -12.25 -3.71
N ILE A 318 15.53 -13.19 -3.79
CA ILE A 318 15.50 -14.35 -2.89
C ILE A 318 16.67 -15.30 -3.18
N ALA A 319 17.07 -15.49 -4.45
CA ALA A 319 18.28 -16.26 -4.76
C ALA A 319 19.55 -15.66 -4.12
N PHE A 320 19.71 -14.33 -4.15
CA PHE A 320 20.81 -13.65 -3.48
C PHE A 320 20.74 -13.78 -1.95
N PHE A 321 19.55 -13.67 -1.37
CA PHE A 321 19.34 -13.94 0.06
C PHE A 321 19.78 -15.36 0.45
N LEU A 322 19.34 -16.38 -0.31
CA LEU A 322 19.73 -17.77 -0.07
C LEU A 322 21.24 -17.99 -0.25
N ALA A 323 21.87 -17.32 -1.22
CA ALA A 323 23.31 -17.40 -1.43
C ALA A 323 24.09 -16.85 -0.22
N ILE A 324 23.64 -15.73 0.34
CA ILE A 324 24.21 -15.16 1.58
C ILE A 324 24.03 -16.13 2.74
N ARG A 325 22.82 -16.67 2.93
CA ARG A 325 22.51 -17.65 3.98
C ARG A 325 23.37 -18.91 3.88
N ASN A 326 23.59 -19.40 2.66
CA ASN A 326 24.38 -20.59 2.36
C ASN A 326 25.90 -20.32 2.25
N LYS A 327 26.33 -19.06 2.38
CA LYS A 327 27.73 -18.62 2.18
C LYS A 327 28.28 -19.02 0.82
N ALA A 328 27.45 -18.99 -0.22
CA ALA A 328 27.85 -19.28 -1.58
C ALA A 328 28.80 -18.20 -2.13
N PRO A 329 29.77 -18.55 -2.99
CA PRO A 329 30.68 -17.58 -3.57
C PRO A 329 29.94 -16.65 -4.54
N ILE A 330 30.07 -15.34 -4.34
CA ILE A 330 29.48 -14.33 -5.22
C ILE A 330 30.50 -13.96 -6.29
N THR A 331 30.13 -14.16 -7.56
CA THR A 331 30.98 -13.84 -8.71
C THR A 331 31.02 -12.34 -8.99
N ASN A 332 32.00 -11.88 -9.78
CA ASN A 332 32.11 -10.47 -10.13
C ASN A 332 30.93 -10.01 -11.02
N ASN A 333 30.73 -8.69 -11.08
CA ASN A 333 29.61 -8.04 -11.77
C ASN A 333 29.44 -8.48 -13.24
N VAL A 334 30.53 -8.55 -14.01
CA VAL A 334 30.47 -8.90 -15.44
C VAL A 334 29.89 -10.31 -15.65
N GLU A 335 30.33 -11.26 -14.83
CA GLU A 335 29.84 -12.64 -14.92
C GLU A 335 28.39 -12.76 -14.46
N CYS A 336 27.99 -12.05 -13.39
CA CYS A 336 26.60 -11.98 -12.95
C CYS A 336 25.66 -11.44 -14.03
N GLN A 337 26.04 -10.38 -14.74
CA GLN A 337 25.23 -9.84 -15.83
C GLN A 337 25.08 -10.84 -16.97
N LYS A 338 26.15 -11.55 -17.34
CA LYS A 338 26.11 -12.60 -18.37
C LYS A 338 25.20 -13.76 -17.95
N ARG A 339 25.34 -14.25 -16.70
CA ARG A 339 24.50 -15.29 -16.11
C ARG A 339 23.03 -14.89 -16.11
N LYS A 340 22.73 -13.64 -15.76
CA LYS A 340 21.37 -13.07 -15.85
C LYS A 340 20.81 -13.15 -17.27
N LEU A 341 21.56 -12.69 -18.28
CA LEU A 341 21.10 -12.72 -19.68
C LEU A 341 20.84 -14.15 -20.15
N THR A 342 21.70 -15.10 -19.80
CA THR A 342 21.50 -16.53 -20.10
C THR A 342 20.23 -17.07 -19.45
N LEU A 343 20.00 -16.76 -18.16
CA LEU A 343 18.79 -17.15 -17.44
C LEU A 343 17.53 -16.57 -18.11
N LEU A 344 17.55 -15.30 -18.49
CA LEU A 344 16.41 -14.66 -19.15
C LEU A 344 16.13 -15.24 -20.55
N LYS A 345 17.13 -15.81 -21.22
CA LYS A 345 16.93 -16.52 -22.50
C LYS A 345 16.38 -17.94 -22.33
N ASN A 346 16.32 -18.47 -21.11
CA ASN A 346 15.78 -19.80 -20.84
C ASN A 346 14.23 -19.81 -20.98
N PRO A 347 13.65 -20.61 -21.91
CA PRO A 347 12.20 -20.66 -22.11
C PRO A 347 11.41 -21.19 -20.92
N GLU A 348 11.97 -22.13 -20.13
CA GLU A 348 11.33 -22.63 -18.90
C GLU A 348 11.21 -21.49 -17.88
N PHE A 349 12.29 -20.73 -17.70
CA PHE A 349 12.30 -19.60 -16.77
C PHE A 349 11.29 -18.52 -17.19
N GLN A 350 11.26 -18.14 -18.47
CA GLN A 350 10.27 -17.17 -18.98
C GLN A 350 8.83 -17.66 -18.80
N ASN A 351 8.57 -18.97 -18.97
CA ASN A 351 7.25 -19.54 -18.72
C ASN A 351 6.87 -19.45 -17.23
N LEU A 352 7.80 -19.70 -16.31
CA LEU A 352 7.58 -19.59 -14.86
C LEU A 352 7.36 -18.14 -14.39
N LEU A 353 7.95 -17.15 -15.07
CA LEU A 353 7.73 -15.73 -14.80
C LEU A 353 6.33 -15.26 -15.26
N ALA A 354 5.75 -15.90 -16.27
CA ALA A 354 4.53 -15.46 -16.93
C ALA A 354 3.27 -16.25 -16.56
N LYS A 355 3.39 -17.56 -16.30
CA LYS A 355 2.24 -18.46 -16.09
C LYS A 355 2.20 -19.02 -14.67
N GLU A 356 1.00 -19.07 -14.12
CA GLU A 356 0.71 -19.69 -12.82
C GLU A 356 1.69 -19.26 -11.74
N THR A 357 1.97 -17.95 -11.71
CA THR A 357 3.04 -17.34 -10.92
C THR A 357 2.84 -17.49 -9.40
N MET A 358 1.63 -17.88 -8.98
CA MET A 358 1.23 -18.14 -7.59
C MET A 358 1.12 -19.63 -7.25
N ARG A 359 1.55 -20.54 -8.13
CA ARG A 359 1.76 -21.95 -7.76
C ARG A 359 3.06 -22.06 -6.98
N THR A 360 3.00 -22.70 -5.81
CA THR A 360 4.16 -22.87 -4.92
C THR A 360 5.32 -23.57 -5.61
N SER A 361 5.03 -24.61 -6.41
CA SER A 361 6.04 -25.28 -7.22
C SER A 361 6.75 -24.34 -8.19
N ASN A 362 6.02 -23.41 -8.81
CA ASN A 362 6.58 -22.48 -9.79
C ASN A 362 7.38 -21.37 -9.11
N ILE A 363 6.95 -20.90 -7.94
CA ILE A 363 7.70 -19.96 -7.08
C ILE A 363 9.03 -20.58 -6.68
N ARG A 364 9.01 -21.79 -6.10
CA ARG A 364 10.23 -22.50 -5.70
C ARG A 364 11.15 -22.76 -6.89
N ARG A 365 10.58 -23.21 -8.03
CA ARG A 365 11.36 -23.53 -9.23
C ARG A 365 12.05 -22.30 -9.82
N ARG A 366 11.37 -21.15 -9.94
CA ARG A 366 12.00 -19.94 -10.50
C ARG A 366 13.09 -19.39 -9.58
N ILE A 367 12.92 -19.48 -8.25
CA ILE A 367 13.96 -19.10 -7.28
C ILE A 367 15.16 -20.04 -7.41
N ALA A 368 14.93 -21.35 -7.49
CA ALA A 368 16.00 -22.34 -7.67
C ALA A 368 16.77 -22.12 -8.97
N MET A 369 16.08 -21.91 -10.10
CA MET A 369 16.73 -21.60 -11.38
C MET A 369 17.56 -20.31 -11.32
N ALA A 370 17.08 -19.29 -10.62
CA ALA A 370 17.86 -18.07 -10.40
C ALA A 370 19.09 -18.35 -9.53
N TYR A 371 18.94 -19.10 -8.44
CA TYR A 371 20.04 -19.50 -7.57
C TYR A 371 21.11 -20.27 -8.34
N ASP A 372 20.73 -21.31 -9.09
CA ASP A 372 21.65 -22.12 -9.88
C ASP A 372 22.35 -21.29 -10.96
N ALA A 373 21.62 -20.37 -11.62
CA ALA A 373 22.21 -19.52 -12.64
C ALA A 373 23.28 -18.57 -12.09
N PHE A 374 23.09 -18.03 -10.89
CA PHE A 374 24.03 -17.06 -10.30
C PHE A 374 25.15 -17.71 -9.48
N PHE A 375 24.85 -18.81 -8.78
CA PHE A 375 25.70 -19.39 -7.75
C PHE A 375 25.93 -20.90 -7.91
N GLY A 376 25.30 -21.53 -8.89
CA GLY A 376 25.63 -22.90 -9.27
C GLY A 376 27.04 -23.01 -9.85
N GLU A 377 27.58 -24.22 -9.78
CA GLU A 377 28.91 -24.60 -10.31
C GLU A 377 29.00 -24.51 -11.82
#